data_AF-A0A1M6D367-F1
#
_entry.id   AF-A0A1M6D367-F1
#
_cell.length_a   1.000
_cell.length_b   1.000
_cell.length_c   1.000
_cell.angle_alpha   90.00
_cell.angle_beta   90.00
_cell.angle_gamma   90.00
#
_symmetry.space_group_name_H-M   'P 1'
#
loop_
_entity.id
_entity.type
_entity.pdbx_description
1 polymer ?
#
loop_
_entity_poly.entity_id
_entity_poly.type
_entity_poly.pdbx_seq_one_letter_code
_entity_poly.pdbx_strand_id
1 'polypeptide(L)'
;MSNSQWPQNNSPWASQDPNWRPTEFRDAQGRDPRTPFGQRPQQPPANDELLPPKRPKSTLIVLLVVALVGVVVIALQFLGGGDPAPSASPSPVASATVAPSPERTGNWIPFEGNGNGSFEIVSYQWSGDTLTARIKVEVTEGEYGFSIFAFSNESRADYSPADPYGFTVRAGQPYEADVVFHMPNADSTIVLATPSGRTALNALPVKGS
;
A
#
# COMPACT_ATOMS: atom_id res chain seq x y z
N MET A 1 -58.20 -44.23 30.72
CA MET A 1 -56.97 -43.43 30.51
C MET A 1 -56.31 -43.94 29.24
N SER A 2 -56.00 -43.00 28.35
CA SER A 2 -55.78 -43.21 26.92
C SER A 2 -54.38 -43.77 26.60
N ASN A 3 -54.30 -44.79 25.75
CA ASN A 3 -53.05 -45.24 25.15
C ASN A 3 -52.72 -44.32 23.96
N SER A 4 -51.70 -43.49 24.11
CA SER A 4 -51.18 -42.66 23.02
C SER A 4 -50.44 -43.55 22.01
N GLN A 5 -51.13 -43.91 20.94
CA GLN A 5 -50.51 -44.47 19.73
C GLN A 5 -49.67 -43.37 19.06
N TRP A 6 -48.37 -43.62 18.91
CA TRP A 6 -47.49 -42.75 18.14
C TRP A 6 -47.82 -42.85 16.64
N PRO A 7 -47.84 -41.74 15.89
CA PRO A 7 -48.07 -41.78 14.44
C PRO A 7 -46.92 -42.53 13.76
N GLN A 8 -47.26 -43.49 12.89
CA GLN A 8 -46.30 -44.14 12.00
C GLN A 8 -45.72 -43.08 11.06
N ASN A 9 -44.49 -42.67 11.37
CA ASN A 9 -43.75 -41.69 10.59
C ASN A 9 -43.28 -42.35 9.28
N ASN A 10 -44.07 -42.20 8.21
CA ASN A 10 -43.67 -42.48 6.83
C ASN A 10 -42.65 -41.43 6.36
N SER A 11 -41.47 -41.45 6.97
CA SER A 11 -40.35 -40.61 6.56
C SER A 11 -39.72 -41.16 5.27
N PRO A 12 -39.66 -40.38 4.17
CA PRO A 12 -39.05 -40.82 2.91
C PRO A 12 -37.54 -41.09 3.05
N TRP A 13 -36.92 -40.55 4.11
CA TRP A 13 -35.51 -40.73 4.47
C TRP A 13 -35.20 -42.04 5.21
N ALA A 14 -36.22 -42.78 5.63
CA ALA A 14 -36.06 -44.07 6.32
C ALA A 14 -35.97 -45.28 5.36
N SER A 15 -36.00 -45.03 4.06
CA SER A 15 -35.86 -46.06 3.02
C SER A 15 -34.40 -46.53 2.96
N GLN A 16 -34.06 -47.59 3.68
CA GLN A 16 -32.78 -48.28 3.48
C GLN A 16 -32.78 -48.89 2.07
N ASP A 17 -31.88 -48.43 1.21
CA ASP A 17 -31.73 -48.98 -0.15
C ASP A 17 -31.29 -50.45 -0.05
N PRO A 18 -32.09 -51.42 -0.54
CA PRO A 18 -31.76 -52.85 -0.45
C PRO A 18 -30.52 -53.23 -1.26
N ASN A 19 -30.05 -52.36 -2.17
CA ASN A 19 -28.82 -52.60 -2.94
C ASN A 19 -27.56 -52.03 -2.28
N TRP A 20 -27.69 -51.43 -1.09
CA TRP A 20 -26.54 -50.90 -0.39
C TRP A 20 -25.62 -52.04 0.09
N ARG A 21 -24.35 -51.99 -0.32
CA ARG A 21 -23.30 -52.88 0.18
C ARG A 21 -22.21 -52.04 0.85
N PRO A 22 -21.69 -52.44 2.01
CA PRO A 22 -20.56 -51.75 2.61
C PRO A 22 -19.32 -51.92 1.73
N THR A 23 -18.66 -50.81 1.42
CA THR A 23 -17.33 -50.84 0.79
C THR A 23 -16.33 -51.44 1.78
N GLU A 24 -15.57 -52.45 1.35
CA GLU A 24 -14.54 -53.06 2.18
C GLU A 24 -13.52 -52.01 2.62
N PHE A 25 -13.41 -51.79 3.93
CA PHE A 25 -12.36 -50.96 4.52
C PHE A 25 -11.06 -51.75 4.44
N ARG A 26 -10.12 -51.29 3.61
CA ARG A 26 -8.74 -51.76 3.68
C ARG A 26 -8.13 -51.19 4.94
N ASP A 27 -7.69 -52.07 5.84
CA ASP A 27 -6.91 -51.68 7.01
C ASP A 27 -5.64 -50.95 6.55
N ALA A 28 -5.64 -49.63 6.69
CA ALA A 28 -4.47 -48.81 6.46
C ALA A 28 -3.49 -49.10 7.60
N GLN A 29 -2.48 -49.92 7.33
CA GLN A 29 -1.40 -50.21 8.26
C GLN A 29 -0.80 -48.89 8.79
N GLY A 30 -0.88 -48.70 10.10
CA GLY A 30 -0.02 -47.81 10.88
C GLY A 30 -0.03 -46.34 10.48
N ARG A 31 -1.13 -45.61 10.72
CA ARG A 31 -1.08 -44.15 10.76
C ARG A 31 -0.38 -43.71 12.04
N ASP A 32 0.68 -42.91 11.93
CA ASP A 32 1.35 -42.30 13.09
C ASP A 32 0.31 -41.47 13.89
N PRO A 33 0.08 -41.78 15.18
CA PRO A 33 -0.94 -41.12 15.99
C PRO A 33 -0.65 -39.63 16.25
N ARG A 34 0.55 -39.14 15.91
CA ARG A 34 0.90 -37.71 16.05
C ARG A 34 0.48 -36.87 14.84
N THR A 35 0.05 -37.49 13.73
CA THR A 35 -0.29 -36.76 12.51
C THR A 35 -1.81 -36.55 12.40
N PRO A 36 -2.32 -35.30 12.45
CA PRO A 36 -3.75 -35.04 12.34
C PRO A 36 -4.32 -35.46 10.98
N PHE A 37 -5.62 -35.72 10.96
CA PHE A 37 -6.36 -36.09 9.76
C PHE A 37 -6.37 -34.93 8.75
N GLY A 38 -5.98 -35.18 7.49
CA GLY A 38 -6.09 -34.21 6.38
C GLY A 38 -4.80 -33.56 5.87
N GLN A 39 -3.64 -33.80 6.49
CA GLN A 39 -2.36 -33.31 5.93
C GLN A 39 -1.82 -34.25 4.85
N ARG A 40 -1.49 -33.71 3.68
CA ARG A 40 -0.69 -34.42 2.66
C ARG A 40 0.77 -34.48 3.15
N PRO A 41 1.52 -35.58 2.91
CA PRO A 41 2.95 -35.60 3.20
C PRO A 41 3.62 -34.43 2.48
N GLN A 42 4.27 -33.53 3.22
CA GLN A 42 5.08 -32.49 2.58
C GLN A 42 6.30 -33.17 1.99
N GLN A 43 6.41 -33.11 0.67
CA GLN A 43 7.60 -33.51 -0.05
C GLN A 43 8.70 -32.53 0.33
N PRO A 44 9.85 -32.98 0.86
CA PRO A 44 10.95 -32.07 1.16
C PRO A 44 11.38 -31.39 -0.15
N PRO A 45 11.68 -30.07 -0.14
CA PRO A 45 12.10 -29.36 -1.34
C PRO A 45 13.35 -30.03 -1.93
N ALA A 46 13.39 -30.14 -3.25
CA ALA A 46 14.56 -30.66 -3.95
C ALA A 46 15.77 -29.79 -3.61
N ASN A 47 16.92 -30.42 -3.33
CA ASN A 47 18.17 -29.76 -2.93
C ASN A 47 18.73 -28.77 -3.99
N ASP A 48 18.09 -28.63 -5.14
CA ASP A 48 18.43 -27.67 -6.20
C ASP A 48 18.20 -26.21 -5.77
N GLU A 49 17.44 -25.96 -4.69
CA GLU A 49 17.23 -24.62 -4.11
C GLU A 49 18.40 -24.13 -3.23
N LEU A 50 19.37 -25.00 -2.89
CA LEU A 50 20.55 -24.65 -2.08
C LEU A 50 21.76 -24.23 -2.93
N LEU A 51 21.62 -24.21 -4.26
CA LEU A 51 22.67 -23.70 -5.15
C LEU A 51 22.66 -22.16 -5.10
N PRO A 52 23.80 -21.51 -4.77
CA PRO A 52 23.91 -20.06 -4.83
C PRO A 52 23.47 -19.55 -6.20
N PRO A 53 22.68 -18.47 -6.28
CA PRO A 53 22.18 -17.97 -7.55
C PRO A 53 23.37 -17.68 -8.47
N LYS A 54 23.36 -18.27 -9.67
CA LYS A 54 24.35 -17.99 -10.71
C LYS A 54 24.31 -16.49 -10.98
N ARG A 55 25.35 -15.76 -10.54
CA ARG A 55 25.44 -14.31 -10.70
C ARG A 55 25.26 -13.97 -12.18
N PRO A 56 24.23 -13.20 -12.55
CA PRO A 56 24.06 -12.81 -13.94
C PRO A 56 25.26 -11.94 -14.34
N LYS A 57 25.81 -12.17 -15.54
CA LYS A 57 26.91 -11.39 -16.13
C LYS A 57 26.61 -9.88 -16.21
N SER A 58 25.34 -9.50 -16.05
CA SER A 58 24.87 -8.13 -15.82
C SER A 58 25.55 -7.44 -14.62
N THR A 59 25.91 -8.18 -13.57
CA THR A 59 26.59 -7.60 -12.38
C THR A 59 27.94 -6.98 -12.74
N LEU A 60 28.67 -7.54 -13.71
CA LEU A 60 29.93 -6.97 -14.19
C LEU A 60 29.71 -5.70 -15.02
N ILE A 61 28.61 -5.64 -15.79
CA ILE A 61 28.23 -4.44 -16.55
C ILE A 61 27.81 -3.32 -15.59
N VAL A 62 27.02 -3.64 -14.56
CA VAL A 62 26.61 -2.68 -13.52
C VAL A 62 27.84 -2.17 -12.76
N LEU A 63 28.76 -3.05 -12.37
CA LEU A 63 30.02 -2.64 -11.73
C LEU A 63 30.86 -1.73 -12.62
N LEU A 64 30.91 -2.01 -13.93
CA LEU A 64 31.64 -1.18 -14.89
C LEU A 64 30.99 0.21 -15.06
N VAL A 65 29.66 0.29 -15.14
CA VAL A 65 28.92 1.57 -15.22
C VAL A 65 29.08 2.36 -13.92
N VAL A 66 28.99 1.72 -12.76
CA VAL A 66 29.21 2.37 -11.45
C VAL A 66 30.64 2.88 -11.31
N ALA A 67 31.64 2.11 -11.76
CA ALA A 67 33.03 2.57 -11.76
C ALA A 67 33.23 3.78 -12.69
N LEU A 68 32.58 3.80 -13.85
CA LEU A 68 32.69 4.90 -14.81
C LEU A 68 32.00 6.18 -14.29
N VAL A 69 30.83 6.06 -13.67
CA VAL A 69 30.17 7.17 -12.96
C VAL A 69 31.01 7.63 -11.78
N GLY A 70 31.61 6.71 -11.01
CA GLY A 70 32.52 7.03 -9.91
C GLY A 70 33.72 7.85 -10.37
N VAL A 71 34.36 7.48 -11.48
CA VAL A 71 35.48 8.25 -12.06
C VAL A 71 35.04 9.64 -12.52
N VAL A 72 33.85 9.76 -13.13
CA VAL A 72 33.30 11.06 -13.55
C VAL A 72 32.97 11.95 -12.35
N VAL A 73 32.34 11.40 -11.31
CA VAL A 73 32.05 12.13 -10.07
C VAL A 73 33.33 12.54 -9.36
N ILE A 74 34.32 11.66 -9.26
CA ILE A 74 35.62 11.99 -8.65
C ILE A 74 36.33 13.09 -9.46
N ALA A 75 36.32 13.03 -10.79
CA ALA A 75 36.87 14.09 -11.63
C ALA A 75 36.14 15.44 -11.44
N LEU A 76 34.81 15.42 -11.26
CA LEU A 76 34.02 16.61 -10.95
C LEU A 76 34.33 17.17 -9.55
N GLN A 77 34.58 16.30 -8.56
CA GLN A 77 34.91 16.69 -7.18
C GLN A 77 36.30 17.35 -7.06
N PHE A 78 37.26 16.99 -7.92
CA PHE A 78 38.58 17.63 -7.94
C PHE A 78 38.63 18.97 -8.72
N LEU A 79 37.64 19.26 -9.57
CA LEU A 79 37.53 20.55 -10.29
C LEU A 79 36.48 21.51 -9.70
N GLY A 80 35.56 21.05 -8.86
CA GLY A 80 34.56 21.88 -8.18
C GLY A 80 34.52 21.55 -6.70
N GLY A 81 35.28 22.28 -5.89
CA GLY A 81 35.40 22.04 -4.45
C GLY A 81 34.11 22.30 -3.65
N GLY A 82 33.91 21.46 -2.62
CA GLY A 82 33.00 21.73 -1.49
C GLY A 82 32.17 20.52 -1.03
N ASP A 83 32.74 19.67 -0.16
CA ASP A 83 32.18 18.47 0.51
C ASP A 83 31.02 18.75 1.54
N PRO A 84 30.51 17.78 2.36
CA PRO A 84 29.61 16.65 2.02
C PRO A 84 28.50 16.37 3.09
N ALA A 85 27.51 15.51 2.78
CA ALA A 85 26.95 14.49 3.70
C ALA A 85 25.90 13.58 3.00
N PRO A 86 26.06 12.24 2.99
CA PRO A 86 25.07 11.32 2.45
C PRO A 86 24.27 10.52 3.51
N SER A 87 23.10 10.05 3.06
CA SER A 87 22.27 8.91 3.54
C SER A 87 21.16 9.14 4.57
N ALA A 88 19.96 9.38 4.03
CA ALA A 88 18.91 8.37 4.05
C ALA A 88 18.29 8.33 2.64
N SER A 89 18.19 7.15 2.04
CA SER A 89 17.60 6.98 0.71
C SER A 89 16.08 7.07 0.82
N PRO A 90 15.39 8.11 0.31
CA PRO A 90 13.97 7.99 0.04
C PRO A 90 13.78 7.00 -1.11
N SER A 91 12.76 6.14 -1.00
CA SER A 91 12.18 5.41 -2.12
C SER A 91 11.89 6.37 -3.29
N PRO A 92 11.90 5.91 -4.56
CA PRO A 92 11.76 6.80 -5.71
C PRO A 92 10.47 7.62 -5.58
N VAL A 93 10.62 8.91 -5.24
CA VAL A 93 9.58 9.91 -5.46
C VAL A 93 9.53 10.05 -6.97
N ALA A 94 8.38 9.78 -7.57
CA ALA A 94 8.17 10.03 -8.98
C ALA A 94 8.35 11.53 -9.23
N SER A 95 9.52 11.92 -9.73
CA SER A 95 9.76 13.26 -10.25
C SER A 95 9.01 13.41 -11.56
N ALA A 96 7.73 13.77 -11.50
CA ALA A 96 6.96 14.17 -12.67
C ALA A 96 7.25 15.64 -12.97
N THR A 97 8.12 15.89 -13.95
CA THR A 97 8.29 17.22 -14.56
C THR A 97 7.09 17.51 -15.44
N VAL A 98 6.01 18.05 -14.86
CA VAL A 98 4.92 18.68 -15.62
C VAL A 98 5.21 20.18 -15.68
N ALA A 99 5.13 20.76 -16.88
CA ALA A 99 5.40 22.17 -17.10
C ALA A 99 4.57 23.06 -16.16
N PRO A 100 5.17 24.11 -15.55
CA PRO A 100 4.44 25.01 -14.67
C PRO A 100 3.33 25.70 -15.47
N SER A 101 2.08 25.48 -15.07
CA SER A 101 0.94 26.24 -15.59
C SER A 101 0.95 27.64 -14.96
N PRO A 102 0.83 28.72 -15.74
CA PRO A 102 1.08 30.09 -15.29
C PRO A 102 0.04 30.67 -14.30
N GLU A 103 -0.95 29.90 -13.84
CA GLU A 103 -2.04 30.41 -12.99
C GLU A 103 -2.05 29.90 -11.53
N ARG A 104 -1.19 28.93 -11.17
CA ARG A 104 -1.20 28.38 -9.79
C ARG A 104 -0.23 29.13 -8.87
N THR A 105 -0.79 29.90 -7.95
CA THR A 105 -0.05 30.63 -6.91
C THR A 105 -0.30 29.92 -5.57
N GLY A 106 0.54 28.95 -5.19
CA GLY A 106 0.28 28.13 -3.99
C GLY A 106 1.26 26.98 -3.77
N ASN A 107 1.06 26.23 -2.69
CA ASN A 107 1.79 24.99 -2.38
C ASN A 107 1.14 23.82 -3.14
N TRP A 108 1.65 23.51 -4.34
CA TRP A 108 1.06 22.48 -5.20
C TRP A 108 2.13 21.61 -5.87
N ILE A 109 1.72 20.41 -6.29
CA ILE A 109 2.56 19.47 -7.02
C ILE A 109 1.73 18.60 -7.97
N PRO A 110 2.22 18.27 -9.18
CA PRO A 110 1.56 17.30 -10.04
C PRO A 110 1.69 15.88 -9.47
N PHE A 111 0.77 14.98 -9.82
CA PHE A 111 0.87 13.57 -9.47
C PHE A 111 0.49 12.65 -10.63
N GLU A 112 1.00 11.42 -10.56
CA GLU A 112 0.71 10.31 -11.48
C GLU A 112 0.45 9.02 -10.66
N GLY A 113 -0.04 7.97 -11.32
CA GLY A 113 -0.20 6.62 -10.72
C GLY A 113 -1.62 6.24 -10.30
N ASN A 114 -2.56 7.20 -10.27
CA ASN A 114 -4.00 6.97 -10.07
C ASN A 114 -4.77 7.97 -10.93
N GLY A 115 -4.46 7.96 -12.23
CA GLY A 115 -4.70 9.09 -13.12
C GLY A 115 -3.61 10.15 -13.03
N ASN A 116 -3.75 11.19 -13.86
CA ASN A 116 -2.88 12.36 -13.87
C ASN A 116 -3.64 13.53 -13.28
N GLY A 117 -2.96 14.35 -12.50
CA GLY A 117 -3.61 15.45 -11.81
C GLY A 117 -2.67 16.34 -11.03
N SER A 118 -3.26 17.12 -10.14
CA SER A 118 -2.53 18.01 -9.24
C SER A 118 -3.11 18.00 -7.85
N PHE A 119 -2.21 18.05 -6.88
CA PHE A 119 -2.49 18.15 -5.46
C PHE A 119 -2.02 19.51 -4.95
N GLU A 120 -2.86 20.20 -4.19
CA GLU A 120 -2.57 21.53 -3.66
C GLU A 120 -3.09 21.67 -2.23
N ILE A 121 -2.26 22.32 -1.39
CA ILE A 121 -2.69 22.87 -0.10
C ILE A 121 -2.95 24.36 -0.32
N VAL A 122 -4.23 24.72 -0.39
CA VAL A 122 -4.68 26.10 -0.63
C VAL A 122 -4.38 26.98 0.59
N SER A 123 -4.67 26.45 1.78
CA SER A 123 -4.36 27.10 3.06
C SER A 123 -4.29 26.05 4.16
N TYR A 124 -3.68 26.42 5.29
CA TYR A 124 -3.74 25.62 6.51
C TYR A 124 -3.61 26.50 7.75
N GLN A 125 -4.13 26.00 8.86
CA GLN A 125 -4.03 26.65 10.16
C GLN A 125 -3.92 25.61 11.29
N TRP A 126 -3.21 25.97 12.34
CA TRP A 126 -3.14 25.21 13.58
C TRP A 126 -4.02 25.83 14.65
N SER A 127 -4.66 24.96 15.44
CA SER A 127 -5.38 25.33 16.65
C SER A 127 -5.09 24.29 17.73
N GLY A 128 -4.10 24.57 18.59
CA GLY A 128 -3.56 23.56 19.50
C GLY A 128 -3.06 22.34 18.74
N ASP A 129 -3.52 21.16 19.14
CA ASP A 129 -3.22 19.87 18.51
C ASP A 129 -4.20 19.53 17.37
N THR A 130 -4.58 20.52 16.57
CA THR A 130 -5.47 20.32 15.42
C THR A 130 -4.99 21.12 14.23
N LEU A 131 -4.74 20.43 13.13
CA LEU A 131 -4.44 21.00 11.82
C LEU A 131 -5.70 21.01 10.98
N THR A 132 -6.11 22.18 10.49
CA THR A 132 -7.14 22.30 9.45
C THR A 132 -6.47 22.75 8.16
N ALA A 133 -6.54 21.94 7.10
CA ALA A 133 -5.95 22.24 5.81
C ALA A 133 -7.02 22.24 4.72
N ARG A 134 -7.07 23.31 3.92
CA ARG A 134 -7.92 23.38 2.73
C ARG A 134 -7.19 22.74 1.57
N ILE A 135 -7.68 21.58 1.15
CA ILE A 135 -7.05 20.76 0.13
C ILE A 135 -7.80 20.90 -1.18
N LYS A 136 -7.06 21.00 -2.28
CA LYS A 136 -7.57 20.94 -3.64
C LYS A 136 -6.91 19.81 -4.43
N VAL A 137 -7.72 18.99 -5.10
CA VAL A 137 -7.28 17.91 -5.98
C VAL A 137 -8.01 18.02 -7.30
N GLU A 138 -7.24 18.00 -8.40
CA GLU A 138 -7.76 18.02 -9.76
C GLU A 138 -7.22 16.81 -10.51
N VAL A 139 -8.06 16.19 -11.35
CA VAL A 139 -7.64 15.16 -12.30
C VAL A 139 -7.85 15.66 -13.73
N THR A 140 -6.92 15.32 -14.62
CA THR A 140 -6.96 15.78 -16.01
C THR A 140 -8.03 15.05 -16.82
N GLU A 141 -8.23 13.76 -16.55
CA GLU A 141 -9.16 12.89 -17.27
C GLU A 141 -9.80 11.87 -16.32
N GLY A 142 -10.96 11.32 -16.69
CA GLY A 142 -11.61 10.24 -15.95
C GLY A 142 -12.15 10.63 -14.58
N GLU A 143 -12.29 9.62 -13.72
CA GLU A 143 -12.77 9.73 -12.35
C GLU A 143 -12.00 8.76 -11.47
N TYR A 144 -11.45 9.25 -10.36
CA TYR A 144 -10.60 8.48 -9.47
C TYR A 144 -10.92 8.77 -8.01
N GLY A 145 -10.83 7.74 -7.17
CA GLY A 145 -10.90 7.89 -5.72
C GLY A 145 -9.53 8.17 -5.11
N PHE A 146 -9.50 8.87 -3.99
CA PHE A 146 -8.29 9.22 -3.27
C PHE A 146 -8.54 9.17 -1.76
N SER A 147 -7.46 9.12 -0.99
CA SER A 147 -7.46 9.34 0.45
C SER A 147 -6.34 10.31 0.82
N ILE A 148 -6.44 10.93 1.99
CA ILE A 148 -5.42 11.82 2.53
C ILE A 148 -5.05 11.38 3.94
N PHE A 149 -3.79 11.52 4.32
CA PHE A 149 -3.33 11.43 5.70
C PHE A 149 -2.18 12.41 5.94
N ALA A 150 -1.89 12.71 7.21
CA ALA A 150 -0.77 13.55 7.60
C ALA A 150 0.32 12.71 8.28
N PHE A 151 1.58 13.09 8.08
CA PHE A 151 2.74 12.49 8.73
C PHE A 151 3.48 13.56 9.53
N SER A 152 3.68 13.32 10.82
CA SER A 152 4.51 14.22 11.65
C SER A 152 5.98 14.00 11.31
N ASN A 153 6.68 15.07 10.94
CA ASN A 153 8.10 14.98 10.60
C ASN A 153 8.99 14.78 11.83
N GLU A 154 8.49 15.10 13.02
CA GLU A 154 9.21 14.87 14.29
C GLU A 154 9.00 13.43 14.79
N SER A 155 7.75 13.05 15.06
CA SER A 155 7.42 11.76 15.68
C SER A 155 7.39 10.59 14.69
N ARG A 156 7.30 10.86 13.39
CA ARG A 156 7.07 9.87 12.33
C ARG A 156 5.75 9.11 12.47
N ALA A 157 4.82 9.62 13.28
CA ALA A 157 3.47 9.09 13.39
C ALA A 157 2.60 9.56 12.23
N ASP A 158 1.72 8.68 11.76
CA ASP A 158 0.68 8.96 10.79
C ASP A 158 -0.64 9.32 11.48
N TYR A 159 -1.38 10.25 10.88
CA TYR A 159 -2.64 10.77 11.40
C TYR A 159 -3.69 10.75 10.29
N SER A 160 -4.79 10.04 10.55
CA SER A 160 -5.94 10.03 9.65
C SER A 160 -6.78 11.31 9.81
N PRO A 161 -7.43 11.79 8.75
CA PRO A 161 -8.34 12.91 8.84
C PRO A 161 -9.59 12.50 9.64
N ALA A 162 -10.20 13.47 10.33
CA ALA A 162 -11.49 13.27 10.99
C ALA A 162 -12.61 13.04 9.96
N ASP A 163 -12.58 13.82 8.88
CA ASP A 163 -13.43 13.69 7.69
C ASP A 163 -12.76 14.49 6.55
N PRO A 164 -12.83 14.04 5.28
CA PRO A 164 -13.21 12.70 4.83
C PRO A 164 -12.04 11.71 4.79
N TYR A 165 -12.35 10.44 5.08
CA TYR A 165 -11.39 9.33 4.95
C TYR A 165 -11.00 9.05 3.49
N GLY A 166 -11.86 9.40 2.55
CA GLY A 166 -11.62 9.30 1.12
C GLY A 166 -12.66 10.07 0.32
N PHE A 167 -12.33 10.40 -0.92
CA PHE A 167 -13.17 11.20 -1.80
C PHE A 167 -12.91 10.82 -3.26
N THR A 168 -13.83 11.21 -4.13
CA THR A 168 -13.74 10.98 -5.57
C THR A 168 -13.58 12.30 -6.31
N VAL A 169 -12.68 12.34 -7.29
CA VAL A 169 -12.45 13.50 -8.16
C VAL A 169 -12.73 13.10 -9.59
N ARG A 170 -13.48 13.93 -10.30
CA ARG A 170 -13.80 13.76 -11.72
C ARG A 170 -13.17 14.89 -12.53
N ALA A 171 -12.72 14.60 -13.74
CA ALA A 171 -12.17 15.61 -14.63
C ALA A 171 -13.17 16.75 -14.87
N GLY A 172 -12.66 17.99 -14.79
CA GLY A 172 -13.48 19.21 -14.85
C GLY A 172 -14.28 19.53 -13.58
N GLN A 173 -14.21 18.69 -12.55
CA GLN A 173 -14.85 18.88 -11.24
C GLN A 173 -13.80 18.71 -10.14
N PRO A 174 -13.01 19.77 -9.86
CA PRO A 174 -11.98 19.71 -8.82
C PRO A 174 -12.64 19.46 -7.46
N TYR A 175 -12.00 18.62 -6.66
CA TYR A 175 -12.37 18.43 -5.27
C TYR A 175 -11.66 19.48 -4.42
N GLU A 176 -12.41 20.24 -3.63
CA GLU A 176 -11.86 21.22 -2.70
C GLU A 176 -12.62 21.18 -1.38
N ALA A 177 -11.92 20.92 -0.27
CA ALA A 177 -12.52 20.79 1.05
C ALA A 177 -11.54 21.08 2.18
N ASP A 178 -12.09 21.44 3.34
CA ASP A 178 -11.32 21.52 4.59
C ASP A 178 -11.17 20.12 5.18
N VAL A 179 -9.93 19.72 5.46
CA VAL A 179 -9.55 18.43 6.03
C VAL A 179 -8.93 18.68 7.40
N VAL A 180 -9.47 18.01 8.43
CA VAL A 180 -9.07 18.20 9.83
C VAL A 180 -8.27 17.00 10.32
N PHE A 181 -7.10 17.24 10.91
CA PHE A 181 -6.27 16.23 11.56
C PHE A 181 -6.10 16.57 13.04
N HIS A 182 -6.40 15.60 13.91
CA HIS A 182 -6.10 15.69 15.33
C HIS A 182 -4.69 15.14 15.56
N MET A 183 -3.71 16.04 15.63
CA MET A 183 -2.30 15.69 15.71
C MET A 183 -1.52 16.79 16.44
N PRO A 184 -0.40 16.45 17.12
CA PRO A 184 0.44 17.44 17.77
C PRO A 184 0.93 18.51 16.79
N ASN A 185 1.00 19.74 17.24
CA ASN A 185 1.54 20.85 16.45
C ASN A 185 3.02 20.63 16.17
N ALA A 186 3.34 20.33 14.92
CA ALA A 186 4.70 20.10 14.45
C ALA A 186 4.77 20.23 12.92
N ASP A 187 5.98 20.43 12.41
CA ASP A 187 6.26 20.28 10.98
C ASP A 187 5.74 18.93 10.50
N SER A 188 4.91 18.96 9.47
CA SER A 188 4.17 17.79 9.01
C SER A 188 4.13 17.73 7.49
N THR A 189 3.78 16.57 6.96
CA THR A 189 3.63 16.36 5.52
C THR A 189 2.25 15.77 5.26
N ILE A 190 1.44 16.43 4.44
CA ILE A 190 0.14 15.90 4.02
C ILE A 190 0.36 15.07 2.76
N VAL A 191 -0.12 13.84 2.77
CA VAL A 191 0.07 12.86 1.70
C VAL A 191 -1.24 12.61 0.99
N LEU A 192 -1.24 12.74 -0.34
CA LEU A 192 -2.29 12.25 -1.22
C LEU A 192 -1.98 10.79 -1.58
N ALA A 193 -2.96 9.91 -1.44
CA ALA A 193 -2.80 8.49 -1.70
C ALA A 193 -3.97 7.90 -2.52
N THR A 194 -3.78 6.68 -3.01
CA THR A 194 -4.85 5.86 -3.60
C THR A 194 -5.98 5.63 -2.58
N PRO A 195 -7.22 5.26 -2.99
CA PRO A 195 -8.35 5.15 -2.06
C PRO A 195 -8.13 4.22 -0.87
N SER A 196 -7.22 3.24 -1.03
CA SER A 196 -6.85 2.29 0.02
C SER A 196 -5.89 2.85 1.07
N GLY A 197 -5.33 4.05 0.86
CA GLY A 197 -4.25 4.62 1.66
C GLY A 197 -2.89 3.93 1.50
N ARG A 198 -2.78 2.83 0.73
CA ARG A 198 -1.58 1.98 0.66
C ARG A 198 -0.48 2.52 -0.24
N THR A 199 -0.81 3.42 -1.17
CA THR A 199 0.14 3.95 -2.14
C THR A 199 0.06 5.47 -2.12
N ALA A 200 1.12 6.10 -1.63
CA ALA A 200 1.30 7.54 -1.73
C ALA A 200 1.54 7.94 -3.19
N LEU A 201 0.82 8.96 -3.65
CA LEU A 201 0.94 9.53 -4.99
C LEU A 201 1.85 10.75 -4.96
N ASN A 202 1.61 11.66 -4.01
CA ASN A 202 2.48 12.79 -3.74
C ASN A 202 2.24 13.35 -2.35
N ALA A 203 3.09 14.28 -1.90
CA ALA A 203 3.02 14.85 -0.57
C ALA A 203 3.49 16.30 -0.55
N LEU A 204 2.88 17.10 0.33
CA LEU A 204 3.16 18.52 0.47
C LEU A 204 3.44 18.88 1.93
N PRO A 205 4.49 19.66 2.21
CA PRO A 205 4.84 20.03 3.58
C PRO A 205 3.90 21.11 4.13
N VAL A 206 3.66 21.06 5.44
CA VAL A 206 3.05 22.12 6.25
C VAL A 206 3.95 22.39 7.46
N LYS A 207 4.04 23.66 7.86
CA LYS A 207 4.84 24.06 9.02
C LYS A 207 4.03 24.01 10.29
N GLY A 208 4.67 23.65 11.40
CA GLY A 208 4.10 23.88 12.74
C GLY A 208 3.96 25.39 13.01
N SER A 209 3.14 25.76 13.99
CA SER A 209 2.99 27.15 14.45
C SER A 209 3.86 27.47 15.65
#